data_AF-A0A381YZ93-F1
#
_entry.id   AF-A0A381YZ93-F1
#
_cell.length_a   1.000
_cell.length_b   1.000
_cell.length_c   1.000
_cell.angle_alpha   90.00
_cell.angle_beta   90.00
_cell.angle_gamma   90.00
#
_symmetry.space_group_name_H-M   'P 1'
#
loop_
_entity.id
_entity.type
_entity.pdbx_description
1 polymer ?
#
loop_
_entity_poly.entity_id
_entity_poly.type
_entity_poly.pdbx_seq_one_letter_code
_entity_poly.pdbx_strand_id
1 'polypeptide(L)' 'MLHPFAQNLPELSDKQLDEKLSELTKKYYQTRNPEARNQIQLMINSHKLEQSDRQIKARLENDNKGLDKLIDIS' A
#
# COMPACT_ATOMS: atom_id res chain seq x y z
N MET A 1 -0.02 -13.74 1.78
CA MET A 1 -0.54 -13.85 3.15
C MET A 1 -0.45 -12.47 3.76
N LEU A 2 -1.58 -11.74 3.77
CA LEU A 2 -1.68 -10.46 4.47
C LEU A 2 -1.57 -10.75 5.98
N HIS A 3 -0.69 -10.01 6.66
CA HIS A 3 -0.50 -10.10 8.10
C HIS A 3 -1.84 -9.92 8.82
N PRO A 4 -2.15 -10.63 9.92
CA PRO A 4 -3.46 -10.55 10.58
C PRO A 4 -3.80 -9.13 11.07
N PHE A 5 -2.81 -8.26 11.30
CA PHE A 5 -3.05 -6.86 11.66
C PHE A 5 -3.16 -5.92 10.44
N ALA A 6 -2.96 -6.44 9.23
CA ALA A 6 -3.06 -5.71 7.97
C ALA A 6 -4.49 -5.66 7.41
N GLN A 7 -5.49 -6.24 8.10
CA GLN A 7 -6.87 -6.31 7.64
C GLN A 7 -7.52 -4.92 7.41
N ASN A 8 -7.02 -3.87 8.04
CA ASN A 8 -7.53 -2.49 7.91
C ASN A 8 -6.78 -1.65 6.86
N LEU A 9 -5.82 -2.23 6.13
CA LEU A 9 -5.11 -1.55 5.03
C LEU A 9 -6.01 -0.95 3.94
N PRO A 10 -7.05 -1.66 3.44
CA PRO A 10 -7.91 -1.11 2.38
C PRO A 10 -8.78 0.06 2.87
N GLU A 11 -9.05 0.17 4.17
CA GLU A 11 -9.86 1.24 4.76
C GLU A 11 -9.07 2.53 5.00
N LEU A 12 -7.74 2.46 4.98
CA LEU A 12 -6.87 3.61 5.16
C LEU A 12 -6.76 4.43 3.86
N SER A 13 -6.93 5.75 3.98
CA SER A 13 -6.65 6.70 2.91
C SER A 13 -5.15 6.85 2.67
N ASP A 14 -4.72 7.27 1.47
CA ASP A 14 -3.29 7.36 1.10
C ASP A 14 -2.45 8.18 2.10
N LYS A 15 -3.03 9.27 2.64
CA LYS A 15 -2.38 10.08 3.69
C LYS A 15 -2.14 9.28 4.97
N GLN A 16 -3.13 8.52 5.40
CA GLN A 16 -3.04 7.71 6.62
C GLN A 16 -2.06 6.55 6.44
N LEU A 17 -1.95 6.01 5.22
CA LEU A 17 -0.97 4.99 4.88
C LEU A 17 0.46 5.53 5.00
N ASP A 18 0.71 6.74 4.50
CA ASP A 18 2.02 7.40 4.58
C ASP A 18 2.42 7.75 6.03
N GLU A 19 1.48 8.30 6.80
CA GLU A 19 1.66 8.55 8.24
C GLU A 19 2.02 7.26 8.97
N LYS A 20 1.30 6.16 8.70
CA LYS A 20 1.57 4.86 9.32
C LYS A 20 2.90 4.27 8.89
N LEU A 21 3.27 4.43 7.63
CA LEU A 21 4.57 4.01 7.10
C LEU A 21 5.71 4.74 7.81
N SER A 22 5.56 6.06 8.03
CA SER A 22 6.53 6.87 8.75
C SER A 22 6.66 6.43 10.23
N GLU A 23 5.54 6.19 10.90
CA GLU A 23 5.53 5.64 12.27
C GLU A 23 6.21 4.27 12.35
N LEU A 24 5.86 3.35 11.46
CA LEU A 24 6.43 2.00 11.42
C LEU A 24 7.93 2.04 11.14
N THR A 25 8.37 2.91 10.24
CA THR A 25 9.79 3.11 9.93
C THR A 25 10.54 3.65 11.16
N LYS A 26 9.98 4.63 11.88
CA LYS A 26 10.58 5.11 13.14
C LYS A 26 10.70 3.97 14.16
N LYS A 27 9.63 3.19 14.35
CA LYS A 27 9.62 2.04 15.27
C LYS A 27 10.61 0.95 14.86
N TYR A 28 10.80 0.72 13.57
CA TYR A 28 11.80 -0.22 13.04
C TYR A 28 13.22 0.13 13.49
N TYR A 29 13.59 1.41 13.43
CA TYR A 29 14.91 1.88 13.87
C TYR A 29 15.03 2.04 15.40
N GLN A 30 13.92 2.26 16.10
CA GLN A 30 13.90 2.37 17.56
C GLN A 30 13.92 1.01 18.27
N THR A 31 13.38 -0.04 17.65
CA THR A 31 13.25 -1.34 18.32
C THR A 31 14.59 -2.07 18.40
N ARG A 32 14.88 -2.59 19.60
CA ARG A 32 16.06 -3.43 19.86
C ARG A 32 15.77 -4.93 19.72
N ASN A 33 14.49 -5.31 19.61
CA ASN A 33 14.08 -6.69 19.47
C ASN A 33 14.13 -7.11 17.99
N PRO A 34 14.97 -8.09 17.59
CA PRO A 34 15.10 -8.53 16.20
C PRO A 34 13.82 -9.17 15.64
N GLU A 35 13.03 -9.87 16.44
CA GLU A 35 11.77 -10.47 15.98
C GLU A 35 10.72 -9.40 15.69
N ALA A 36 10.58 -8.43 16.59
CA ALA A 36 9.69 -7.29 16.38
C ALA A 36 10.12 -6.47 15.15
N ARG A 37 11.43 -6.31 14.95
CA ARG A 37 11.99 -5.61 13.78
C ARG A 37 11.60 -6.30 12.47
N ASN A 38 11.69 -7.63 12.40
CA ASN A 38 11.24 -8.40 11.24
C ASN A 38 9.73 -8.25 10.99
N GLN A 39 8.93 -8.27 12.06
CA GLN A 39 7.48 -8.10 11.94
C GLN A 39 7.10 -6.69 11.43
N ILE A 40 7.78 -5.65 11.92
CA ILE A 40 7.61 -4.27 11.44
C ILE A 40 8.03 -4.16 9.96
N GLN A 41 9.14 -4.80 9.58
CA GLN A 41 9.59 -4.83 8.18
C GLN A 41 8.54 -5.45 7.25
N LEU A 42 7.90 -6.54 7.68
CA LEU A 42 6.80 -7.16 6.94
C LEU A 42 5.61 -6.20 6.79
N MET A 43 5.22 -5.50 7.86
CA MET A 43 4.15 -4.51 7.79
C MET A 43 4.46 -3.36 6.83
N ILE A 44 5.69 -2.83 6.87
CA ILE A 44 6.17 -1.78 5.96
C ILE A 44 6.06 -2.25 4.50
N ASN A 45 6.49 -3.49 4.22
CA ASN A 45 6.40 -4.05 2.88
C ASN A 45 4.95 -4.24 2.42
N SER A 46 4.05 -4.70 3.29
CA SER A 46 2.63 -4.80 2.96
C SER A 46 2.02 -3.44 2.63
N HIS A 47 2.33 -2.38 3.39
CA HIS A 47 1.81 -1.04 3.12
C HIS A 47 2.30 -0.52 1.74
N LYS A 48 3.59 -0.70 1.43
CA LYS A 48 4.14 -0.31 0.12
C LYS A 48 3.53 -1.09 -1.04
N LEU A 49 3.26 -2.39 -0.84
CA LEU A 49 2.62 -3.23 -1.84
C LEU A 49 1.21 -2.71 -2.15
N GLU A 50 0.42 -2.40 -1.12
CA GLU A 50 -0.92 -1.82 -1.30
C GLU A 50 -0.88 -0.46 -2.01
N GLN A 51 0.07 0.42 -1.68
CA GLN A 51 0.24 1.70 -2.41
C GLN A 51 0.59 1.48 -3.88
N SER A 52 1.42 0.48 -4.16
CA SER A 52 1.80 0.14 -5.53
C SER A 52 0.59 -0.43 -6.27
N ASP A 53 -0.17 -1.32 -5.65
CA ASP A 53 -1.39 -1.91 -6.21
C ASP A 53 -2.45 -0.84 -6.52
N ARG A 54 -2.68 0.12 -5.61
CA ARG A 54 -3.58 1.26 -5.85
C ARG A 54 -3.11 2.14 -7.01
N GLN A 55 -1.81 2.43 -7.10
CA GLN A 55 -1.27 3.23 -8.20
C GLN A 55 -1.39 2.50 -9.54
N ILE A 56 -1.14 1.19 -9.56
CA ILE A 56 -1.30 0.37 -10.76
C ILE A 56 -2.77 0.34 -11.18
N LYS A 57 -3.70 0.12 -10.25
CA LYS A 57 -5.15 0.19 -10.51
C LYS A 57 -5.58 1.56 -11.04
N ALA A 58 -5.15 2.65 -10.41
CA ALA A 58 -5.46 4.00 -10.86
C ALA A 58 -4.91 4.29 -12.26
N ARG A 59 -3.73 3.76 -12.61
CA ARG A 59 -3.17 3.84 -13.96
C ARG A 59 -3.96 2.99 -14.96
N LEU A 60 -4.31 1.75 -14.60
CA LEU A 60 -5.13 0.87 -15.43
C LEU A 60 -6.51 1.48 -15.72
N GLU A 61 -7.16 2.08 -14.74
CA GLU A 61 -8.46 2.77 -14.92
C GLU A 61 -8.34 4.00 -15.82
N ASN A 62 -7.21 4.71 -15.78
CA ASN A 62 -6.95 5.83 -16.70
C ASN A 62 -6.72 5.35 -18.14
N ASP A 63 -5.99 4.25 -18.31
CA ASP A 63 -5.69 3.65 -19.61
C ASP A 63 -6.95 3.03 -20.26
N ASN A 64 -7.78 2.36 -19.46
CA ASN A 64 -9.07 1.81 -19.93
C ASN A 64 -10.07 2.92 -20.35
N LYS A 65 -10.07 4.09 -19.71
CA LYS A 65 -10.87 5.25 -20.19
C LYS A 65 -10.42 5.76 -21.56
N GLY A 66 -9.16 5.59 -21.92
CA GLY A 66 -8.63 5.91 -23.25
C GLY A 66 -9.11 4.93 -24.31
N LEU A 67 -9.17 3.64 -23.98
CA LEU A 67 -9.66 2.58 -24.87
C LEU A 67 -11.19 2.59 -25.03
N ASP A 68 -11.93 2.86 -23.97
CA ASP A 68 -13.41 2.94 -23.97
C ASP A 68 -13.90 4.11 -24.85
N LYS A 69 -13.19 5.25 -24.82
CA LYS A 69 -13.44 6.38 -25.73
C LYS A 69 -13.11 6.10 -27.19
N LEU A 70 -12.21 5.16 -27.47
CA LEU A 70 -11.85 4.77 -28.83
C LEU A 70 -12.84 3.73 -29.40
N ILE A 71 -13.53 3.00 -28.53
CA ILE A 71 -14.59 2.03 -28.89
C ILE A 71 -15.93 2.72 -29.17
N ASP A 72 -16.20 3.87 -28.52
CA ASP A 72 -17.45 4.64 -28.74
C ASP A 72 -17.49 5.44 -30.06
N ILE A 73 -16.41 5.41 -30.87
CA ILE A 73 -16.32 6.10 -32.17
C ILE A 73 -16.25 5.14 -33.38
N SER A 74 -16.83 3.94 -33.28
CA SER A 74 -16.99 3.00 -34.42
C SER A 74 -18.44 2.79 -34.81
#